data_AF-A0A542ART7-F1
#
_entry.id   AF-A0A542ART7-F1
#
_cell.length_a   1.000
_cell.length_b   1.000
_cell.length_c   1.000
_cell.angle_alpha   90.00
_cell.angle_beta   90.00
_cell.angle_gamma   90.00
#
_symmetry.space_group_name_H-M   'P 1'
#
loop_
_entity.id
_entity.type
_entity.pdbx_description
1 polymer ?
#
loop_
_entity_poly.entity_id
_entity_poly.type
_entity_poly.pdbx_seq_one_letter_code
_entity_poly.pdbx_strand_id
1 'polypeptide(L)' 'MAFWSLAFTRKWVTIDQLRQAVKTDSNPYGQITPEQFQTITGEEFA' A
#
# COMPACT_ATOMS: atom_id res chain seq x y z
N MET A 1 2.12 -8.00 2.25
CA MET A 1 1.49 -7.64 3.54
C MET A 1 2.48 -7.26 4.63
N ALA A 2 3.20 -8.22 5.23
CA ALA A 2 4.05 -7.94 6.40
C ALA A 2 5.12 -6.85 6.16
N PHE A 3 5.79 -6.88 5.00
CA PHE A 3 6.79 -5.87 4.64
C PHE A 3 6.22 -4.46 4.57
N TRP A 4 5.11 -4.27 3.87
CA TRP A 4 4.49 -2.96 3.64
C TRP A 4 3.89 -2.35 4.90
N SER A 5 3.28 -3.17 5.76
CA SER A 5 2.80 -2.72 7.08
C SER A 5 3.96 -2.23 7.96
N LEU A 6 5.06 -2.99 8.00
CA LEU A 6 6.25 -2.61 8.75
C LEU A 6 6.91 -1.35 8.16
N ALA A 7 7.05 -1.29 6.83
CA ALA A 7 7.64 -0.16 6.13
C ALA A 7 6.84 1.13 6.38
N PHE A 8 5.51 1.07 6.34
CA PHE A 8 4.65 2.22 6.64
C PHE A 8 4.72 2.61 8.13
N THR A 9 4.63 1.64 9.05
CA THR A 9 4.74 1.86 10.50
C THR A 9 6.09 2.49 10.88
N ARG A 10 7.16 2.07 10.21
CA ARG A 10 8.52 2.61 10.40
C ARG A 10 8.79 3.88 9.58
N LYS A 11 7.80 4.39 8.82
CA LYS A 11 7.91 5.54 7.92
C LYS A 11 9.03 5.41 6.88
N TRP A 12 9.34 4.18 6.46
CA TRP A 12 10.26 3.89 5.35
C TRP A 12 9.66 4.24 4.01
N VAL A 13 8.33 4.24 3.94
CA VAL A 13 7.55 4.60 2.74
C VAL A 13 6.45 5.57 3.11
N THR A 14 6.14 6.50 2.20
CA THR A 14 4.99 7.39 2.32
C THR A 14 3.71 6.72 1.80
N ILE A 15 2.55 7.32 2.09
CA ILE A 15 1.26 6.90 1.52
C ILE A 15 1.32 6.84 -0.01
N ASP A 16 1.93 7.82 -0.66
CA ASP A 16 2.05 7.85 -2.14
C ASP A 16 2.90 6.70 -2.68
N GLN A 17 4.02 6.39 -2.02
CA GLN A 17 4.87 5.25 -2.41
C GLN A 17 4.18 3.92 -2.17
N LEU A 18 3.43 3.82 -1.08
CA LEU A 18 2.60 2.65 -0.80
C LEU A 18 1.47 2.53 -1.82
N ARG A 19 0.91 3.65 -2.30
CA ARG A 19 -0.13 3.70 -3.35
C ARG A 19 0.38 3.10 -4.66
N GLN A 20 1.64 3.32 -5.00
CA GLN A 20 2.29 2.69 -6.16
C GLN A 20 2.49 1.18 -5.99
N ALA A 21 2.57 0.68 -4.76
CA ALA A 21 2.65 -0.76 -4.50
C ALA A 21 1.29 -1.46 -4.56
N VAL A 22 0.19 -0.71 -4.67
CA VAL A 22 -1.15 -1.25 -4.77
C VAL A 22 -1.39 -1.83 -6.15
N LYS A 23 -1.99 -3.01 -6.16
CA LYS A 23 -2.40 -3.73 -7.36
C LYS A 23 -3.70 -3.12 -7.87
N THR A 24 -3.63 -2.56 -9.06
CA THR A 24 -4.76 -1.96 -9.77
C THR A 24 -4.77 -2.44 -11.22
N ASP A 25 -5.81 -2.13 -11.98
CA ASP A 25 -5.85 -2.44 -13.41
C ASP A 25 -4.69 -1.79 -14.18
N SER A 26 -4.23 -0.61 -13.73
CA SER A 26 -3.06 0.07 -14.29
C SER A 26 -1.73 -0.47 -13.76
N ASN A 27 -1.72 -1.12 -12.60
CA ASN A 27 -0.53 -1.74 -12.01
C ASN A 27 -0.77 -3.21 -11.64
N PRO A 28 -0.66 -4.14 -12.62
CA PRO A 28 -0.87 -5.56 -12.37
C PRO A 28 0.24 -6.19 -11.50
N TYR A 29 1.38 -5.50 -11.36
CA TYR A 29 2.53 -5.93 -10.57
C TYR A 29 2.50 -5.43 -9.12
N GLY A 30 1.42 -4.77 -8.71
CA GLY A 30 1.24 -4.36 -7.31
C GLY A 30 1.31 -5.56 -6.36
N GLN A 31 1.91 -5.34 -5.20
CA GLN A 31 2.14 -6.37 -4.19
C GLN A 31 1.05 -6.43 -3.11
N ILE A 32 0.18 -5.41 -3.06
CA ILE A 32 -0.89 -5.28 -2.06
C ILE A 32 -2.19 -4.89 -2.73
N THR A 33 -3.35 -5.29 -2.22
CA THR A 33 -4.66 -4.86 -2.75
C THR A 33 -5.08 -3.51 -2.17
N PRO A 34 -6.06 -2.80 -2.77
CA PRO A 34 -6.63 -1.58 -2.22
C PRO A 34 -7.15 -1.73 -0.78
N GLU A 35 -7.80 -2.87 -0.47
CA GLU A 35 -8.27 -3.20 0.88
C GLU A 35 -7.11 -3.31 1.88
N GLN A 36 -6.01 -3.89 1.42
CA GLN A 36 -4.82 -4.04 2.23
C GLN A 36 -4.07 -2.72 2.43
N PHE A 37 -4.08 -1.85 1.42
CA PHE A 37 -3.60 -0.47 1.55
C PHE A 37 -4.38 0.28 2.64
N GLN A 38 -5.71 0.16 2.63
CA GLN A 38 -6.56 0.75 3.67
C GLN A 38 -6.29 0.14 5.04
N THR A 39 -6.03 -1.17 5.12
CA THR A 39 -5.64 -1.83 6.38
C THR A 39 -4.31 -1.31 6.93
N ILE A 40 -3.34 -0.98 6.06
CA ILE A 40 -2.01 -0.50 6.46
C ILE A 40 -2.02 0.97 6.83
N THR A 41 -2.73 1.79 6.06
CA THR A 41 -2.69 3.26 6.17
C THR A 41 -3.83 3.85 6.98
N GLY A 42 -4.96 3.15 7.06
CA GLY A 42 -6.23 3.70 7.53
C GLY A 42 -6.92 4.60 6.50
N GLU A 43 -6.32 4.84 5.33
CA GLU A 43 -6.88 5.68 4.28
C GLU A 43 -7.49 4.87 3.15
N GLU A 44 -8.61 5.35 2.62
CA GLU A 44 -9.27 4.73 1.48
C GLU A 44 -8.41 4.95 0.22
N PHE A 45 -8.17 3.85 -0.52
CA PHE A 45 -7.49 3.92 -1.81
C PHE A 45 -8.49 4.44 -2.85
N ALA A 46 -8.61 5.76 -2.94
CA ALA A 46 -9.39 6.48 -3.95
C ALA A 46 -8.51 6.95 -5.13
#